data_AF-A0A6P4CHP6-F1
#
_entry.id   AF-A0A6P4CHP6-F1
#
_cell.length_a   1.000
_cell.length_b   1.000
_cell.length_c   1.000
_cell.angle_alpha   90.00
_cell.angle_beta   90.00
_cell.angle_gamma   90.00
#
_symmetry.space_group_name_H-M   'P 1'
#
loop_
_entity.id
_entity.type
_entity.pdbx_description
1 polymer ?
#
loop_
_entity_poly.entity_id
_entity_poly.type
_entity_poly.pdbx_seq_one_letter_code
_entity_poly.pdbx_strand_id
1 'polypeptide(L)'
;MWPSSNSPRVSQVISTFPNASRSFFSDSFTASRPPVTAITNSSNGFTKIQEAVTEIISAVDLFYGEDLMLSKVIETETETGWFLCSPFRVDLLDPKEAVRTEVSYRDDTCHNMVERLRLSWIVIDPAAKRAVNVASRRAVSVRRHWLTGEVEARFPMVVSGGERGTAAEAAVCGAVVTWGVSDGGEMNVREVSLQIEDMDGTHLNGRDSLVILKRALEGKRVKANVEEEEKSYEEFMKEKEERKERKARVEGRLDMLCVGLATLAFAGLFGLFVFWRWH
;
A
#
# COMPACT_ATOMS: atom_id res chain seq x y z
N MET A 1 -6.11 -13.40 -20.11
CA MET A 1 -7.31 -13.16 -19.27
C MET A 1 -6.93 -13.52 -17.84
N TRP A 2 -7.34 -12.75 -16.83
CA TRP A 2 -6.93 -12.99 -15.45
C TRP A 2 -7.56 -14.25 -14.87
N PRO A 3 -6.78 -15.24 -14.39
CA PRO A 3 -7.33 -16.49 -13.85
C PRO A 3 -8.32 -16.27 -12.70
N SER A 4 -8.07 -15.31 -11.81
CA SER A 4 -8.93 -14.96 -10.67
C SER A 4 -10.33 -14.51 -11.10
N SER A 5 -10.49 -13.99 -12.32
CA SER A 5 -11.79 -13.58 -12.86
C SER A 5 -12.72 -14.75 -13.19
N ASN A 6 -12.20 -15.97 -13.27
CA ASN A 6 -12.97 -17.19 -13.50
C ASN A 6 -13.55 -17.78 -12.21
N SER A 7 -13.20 -17.24 -11.03
CA SER A 7 -13.83 -17.66 -9.78
C SER A 7 -15.36 -17.47 -9.87
N PRO A 8 -16.18 -18.42 -9.39
CA PRO A 8 -17.64 -18.30 -9.45
C PRO A 8 -18.16 -16.98 -8.87
N ARG A 9 -17.58 -16.54 -7.75
CA ARG A 9 -17.94 -15.27 -7.10
C ARG A 9 -17.63 -14.06 -7.98
N VAL A 10 -16.40 -13.98 -8.50
CA VAL A 10 -15.95 -12.85 -9.33
C VAL A 10 -16.71 -12.83 -10.65
N SER A 11 -16.88 -13.97 -11.31
CA SER A 11 -17.65 -14.10 -12.54
C SER A 11 -19.11 -13.68 -12.35
N GLN A 12 -19.73 -14.05 -11.22
CA GLN A 12 -21.08 -13.60 -10.89
C GLN A 12 -21.14 -12.08 -10.75
N VAL A 13 -20.22 -11.47 -10.00
CA VAL A 13 -20.18 -10.01 -9.81
C VAL A 13 -19.94 -9.29 -11.14
N ILE A 14 -18.97 -9.74 -11.95
CA ILE A 14 -18.69 -9.19 -13.29
C ILE A 14 -19.92 -9.24 -14.19
N SER A 15 -20.75 -10.29 -14.11
CA SER A 15 -21.98 -10.38 -14.90
C SER A 15 -23.00 -9.26 -14.59
N THR A 16 -22.91 -8.66 -13.41
CA THR A 16 -23.80 -7.56 -12.98
C THR A 16 -23.30 -6.17 -13.42
N PHE A 17 -22.06 -6.07 -13.91
CA PHE A 17 -21.47 -4.81 -14.35
C PHE A 17 -22.19 -4.29 -15.60
N PRO A 18 -22.22 -2.97 -15.82
CA PRO A 18 -22.61 -2.42 -17.12
C PRO A 18 -21.75 -3.06 -18.21
N ASN A 19 -22.31 -3.60 -19.28
CA ASN A 19 -21.55 -4.33 -20.32
C ASN A 19 -20.68 -5.50 -19.81
N ALA A 20 -20.99 -6.05 -18.63
CA ALA A 20 -20.35 -7.20 -18.00
C ALA A 20 -18.81 -7.15 -18.05
N SER A 21 -18.19 -8.16 -18.67
CA SER A 21 -16.74 -8.31 -18.75
C SER A 21 -16.03 -7.14 -19.43
N ARG A 22 -16.65 -6.48 -20.41
CA ARG A 22 -16.02 -5.34 -21.10
C ARG A 22 -15.72 -4.20 -20.15
N SER A 23 -16.66 -3.84 -19.28
CA SER A 23 -16.43 -2.74 -18.33
C SER A 23 -15.46 -3.17 -17.23
N PHE A 24 -15.57 -4.39 -16.71
CA PHE A 24 -14.62 -4.90 -15.73
C PHE A 24 -13.16 -4.83 -16.23
N PHE A 25 -12.91 -5.30 -17.46
CA PHE A 25 -11.58 -5.24 -18.04
C PHE A 25 -11.18 -3.81 -18.40
N SER A 26 -12.09 -3.00 -18.94
CA SER A 26 -11.81 -1.59 -19.20
C SER A 26 -11.41 -0.84 -17.92
N ASP A 27 -12.06 -1.14 -16.80
CA ASP A 27 -11.79 -0.53 -15.51
C ASP A 27 -10.44 -0.95 -14.93
N SER A 28 -10.10 -2.23 -15.07
CA SER A 28 -8.93 -2.83 -14.42
C SER A 28 -7.64 -2.73 -15.25
N PHE A 29 -7.74 -2.63 -16.59
CA PHE A 29 -6.58 -2.48 -17.47
C PHE A 29 -6.12 -1.01 -17.64
N THR A 30 -6.90 -0.06 -17.13
CA THR A 30 -6.56 1.37 -17.16
C THR A 30 -5.97 1.81 -15.84
N ALA A 31 -5.04 2.76 -15.87
CA ALA A 31 -4.66 3.47 -14.67
C ALA A 31 -5.85 4.32 -14.19
N SER A 32 -5.98 4.46 -12.88
CA SER A 32 -6.98 5.34 -12.29
C SER A 32 -6.36 6.69 -12.00
N ARG A 33 -7.00 7.76 -12.46
CA ARG A 33 -6.69 9.12 -12.05
C ARG A 33 -7.82 9.62 -11.15
N PRO A 34 -7.66 9.55 -9.81
CA PRO A 34 -8.67 10.04 -8.90
C PRO A 34 -8.94 11.53 -9.15
N PRO A 35 -10.17 12.01 -8.99
CA PRO A 35 -10.44 13.43 -9.02
C PRO A 35 -9.67 14.13 -7.87
N VAL A 36 -9.12 15.31 -8.15
CA VAL A 36 -8.38 16.15 -7.18
C VAL A 36 -9.33 16.78 -6.14
N THR A 37 -10.61 16.43 -6.15
CA THR A 37 -11.58 16.93 -5.19
C THR A 37 -11.27 16.36 -3.80
N ALA A 38 -10.93 17.24 -2.88
CA ALA A 38 -10.85 16.91 -1.46
C ALA A 38 -12.22 16.37 -1.02
N ILE A 39 -12.32 15.06 -0.81
CA ILE A 39 -13.39 14.55 0.06
C ILE A 39 -13.01 15.04 1.44
N THR A 40 -13.72 16.04 1.93
CA THR A 40 -13.61 16.45 3.32
C THR A 40 -13.88 15.23 4.19
N ASN A 41 -12.93 14.87 5.06
CA ASN A 41 -13.06 13.83 6.08
C ASN A 41 -14.08 14.22 7.17
N SER A 42 -15.24 14.75 6.78
CA SER A 42 -16.36 14.97 7.69
C SER A 42 -16.97 13.63 8.06
N SER A 43 -17.47 13.51 9.29
CA SER A 43 -18.18 12.32 9.77
C SER A 43 -19.29 11.90 8.80
N ASN A 44 -20.09 12.84 8.30
CA ASN A 44 -21.15 12.58 7.32
C ASN A 44 -20.62 12.05 5.97
N GLY A 45 -19.45 12.52 5.53
CA GLY A 45 -18.84 12.05 4.28
C GLY A 45 -18.45 10.58 4.39
N PHE A 46 -17.89 10.17 5.54
CA PHE A 46 -17.49 8.79 5.76
C PHE A 46 -18.68 7.83 5.91
N THR A 47 -19.75 8.21 6.63
CA THR A 47 -20.95 7.37 6.77
C THR A 47 -21.53 7.00 5.40
N LYS A 48 -21.58 7.96 4.47
CA LYS A 48 -22.03 7.71 3.09
C LYS A 48 -21.09 6.79 2.30
N ILE A 49 -19.80 6.76 2.64
CA ILE A 49 -18.84 5.83 2.04
C ILE A 49 -19.11 4.42 2.53
N GLN A 50 -19.29 4.26 3.83
CA GLN A 50 -19.56 2.97 4.46
C GLN A 50 -20.89 2.37 3.97
N GLU A 51 -21.96 3.17 3.92
CA GLU A 51 -23.26 2.75 3.36
C GLU A 51 -23.18 2.31 1.89
N ALA A 52 -22.17 2.79 1.15
CA ALA A 52 -22.00 2.51 -0.27
C ALA A 52 -21.06 1.32 -0.55
N VAL A 53 -20.12 1.01 0.36
CA VAL A 53 -19.10 -0.02 0.18
C VAL A 53 -19.11 -0.91 1.42
N THR A 54 -19.95 -1.95 1.41
CA THR A 54 -20.11 -2.91 2.52
C THR A 54 -19.19 -4.12 2.39
N GLU A 55 -18.72 -4.40 1.18
CA GLU A 55 -17.74 -5.44 0.87
C GLU A 55 -16.80 -4.98 -0.23
N ILE A 56 -15.56 -5.47 -0.18
CA ILE A 56 -14.62 -5.40 -1.30
C ILE A 56 -14.13 -6.81 -1.62
N ILE A 57 -13.96 -7.09 -2.92
CA ILE A 57 -13.40 -8.35 -3.39
C ILE A 57 -12.03 -8.06 -3.99
N SER A 58 -10.99 -8.73 -3.49
CA SER A 58 -9.65 -8.72 -4.06
C SER A 58 -9.46 -9.95 -4.94
N ALA A 59 -9.33 -9.75 -6.25
CA ALA A 59 -8.98 -10.79 -7.22
C ALA A 59 -7.51 -10.62 -7.60
N VAL A 60 -6.68 -11.60 -7.24
CA VAL A 60 -5.23 -11.48 -7.30
C VAL A 60 -4.63 -12.59 -8.15
N ASP A 61 -3.75 -12.21 -9.06
CA ASP A 61 -2.96 -13.13 -9.88
C ASP A 61 -1.50 -12.71 -9.90
N LEU A 62 -0.61 -13.64 -9.56
CA LEU A 62 0.84 -13.48 -9.54
C LEU A 62 1.48 -14.40 -10.58
N PHE A 63 2.31 -13.84 -11.43
CA PHE A 63 3.02 -14.54 -12.50
C PHE A 63 4.53 -14.32 -12.41
N TYR A 64 5.27 -15.31 -12.91
CA TYR A 64 6.70 -15.21 -13.18
C TYR A 64 6.96 -15.54 -14.65
N GLY A 65 7.20 -14.52 -15.47
CA GLY A 65 7.15 -14.64 -16.93
C GLY A 65 5.71 -14.89 -17.38
N GLU A 66 5.50 -16.03 -18.04
CA GLU A 66 4.16 -16.47 -18.49
C GLU A 66 3.54 -17.51 -17.54
N ASP A 67 4.30 -17.98 -16.54
CA ASP A 67 3.86 -19.02 -15.62
C ASP A 67 3.06 -18.42 -14.46
N LEU A 68 1.85 -18.94 -14.23
CA LEU A 68 0.99 -18.57 -13.11
C LEU A 68 1.52 -19.20 -11.82
N MET A 69 1.94 -18.38 -10.87
CA MET A 69 2.41 -18.84 -9.57
C MET A 69 1.25 -18.99 -8.57
N LEU A 70 0.35 -18.02 -8.56
CA LEU A 70 -0.76 -17.94 -7.60
C LEU A 70 -1.94 -17.20 -8.21
N SER A 71 -3.14 -17.72 -8.00
CA SER A 71 -4.40 -17.03 -8.30
C SER A 71 -5.38 -17.29 -7.16
N LYS A 72 -5.86 -16.23 -6.51
CA LYS A 72 -6.76 -16.36 -5.35
C LYS A 72 -7.68 -15.15 -5.26
N VAL A 73 -8.84 -15.36 -4.67
CA VAL A 73 -9.87 -14.35 -4.46
C VAL A 73 -10.14 -14.25 -2.96
N ILE A 74 -10.19 -13.03 -2.45
CA ILE A 74 -10.51 -12.73 -1.05
C ILE A 74 -11.68 -11.76 -1.02
N GLU A 75 -12.64 -12.05 -0.15
CA GLU A 75 -13.75 -11.15 0.17
C GLU A 75 -13.43 -10.50 1.52
N THR A 76 -13.59 -9.18 1.62
CA THR A 76 -13.30 -8.41 2.82
C THR A 76 -14.51 -7.56 3.17
N GLU A 77 -15.08 -7.81 4.34
CA GLU A 77 -16.14 -7.00 4.93
C GLU A 77 -15.56 -5.69 5.47
N THR A 78 -16.22 -4.57 5.17
CA THR A 78 -15.70 -3.22 5.43
C THR A 78 -16.40 -2.50 6.57
N GLU A 79 -17.48 -3.07 7.10
CA GLU A 79 -18.34 -2.43 8.11
C GLU A 79 -17.94 -2.76 9.55
N THR A 80 -17.12 -3.80 9.75
CA THR A 80 -16.74 -4.22 11.10
C THR A 80 -15.87 -3.17 11.79
N GLY A 81 -16.10 -2.97 13.09
CA GLY A 81 -15.25 -2.06 13.88
C GLY A 81 -13.78 -2.48 13.88
N TRP A 82 -13.50 -3.79 13.76
CA TRP A 82 -12.14 -4.31 13.62
C TRP A 82 -11.48 -3.81 12.34
N PHE A 83 -12.17 -3.95 11.19
CA PHE A 83 -11.67 -3.43 9.92
C PHE A 83 -11.43 -1.92 9.99
N LEU A 84 -12.41 -1.16 10.49
CA LEU A 84 -12.36 0.31 10.49
C LEU A 84 -11.23 0.88 11.35
N CYS A 85 -10.88 0.22 12.46
CA CYS A 85 -9.90 0.71 13.42
C CYS A 85 -8.51 0.09 13.26
N SER A 86 -8.39 -1.09 12.65
CA SER A 86 -7.10 -1.78 12.47
C SER A 86 -6.34 -1.25 11.26
N PRO A 87 -5.00 -1.33 11.25
CA PRO A 87 -4.21 -1.12 10.04
C PRO A 87 -4.77 -1.95 8.89
N PHE A 88 -5.01 -1.31 7.76
CA PHE A 88 -5.56 -1.97 6.58
C PHE A 88 -4.51 -2.91 6.01
N ARG A 89 -4.89 -4.19 5.93
CA ARG A 89 -4.06 -5.24 5.36
C ARG A 89 -4.95 -6.34 4.81
N VAL A 90 -4.67 -6.77 3.59
CA VAL A 90 -5.28 -7.95 2.98
C VAL A 90 -4.17 -8.93 2.67
N ASP A 91 -4.12 -10.05 3.41
CA ASP A 91 -3.16 -11.12 3.21
C ASP A 91 -3.77 -12.23 2.35
N LEU A 92 -3.09 -12.60 1.26
CA LEU A 92 -3.54 -13.64 0.34
C LEU A 92 -3.24 -15.05 0.85
N LEU A 93 -2.14 -15.20 1.58
CA LEU A 93 -1.65 -16.47 2.10
C LEU A 93 -1.81 -16.47 3.62
N ASP A 94 -2.24 -17.61 4.17
CA ASP A 94 -2.17 -17.80 5.61
C ASP A 94 -0.70 -17.79 6.07
N PRO A 95 -0.38 -17.36 7.30
CA PRO A 95 1.01 -17.33 7.79
C PRO A 95 1.75 -18.68 7.77
N LYS A 96 1.02 -19.78 7.66
CA LYS A 96 1.56 -21.15 7.56
C LYS A 96 1.58 -21.68 6.12
N GLU A 97 0.89 -21.00 5.20
CA GLU A 97 0.83 -21.34 3.79
C GLU A 97 2.13 -20.86 3.12
N ALA A 98 2.64 -21.65 2.18
CA ALA A 98 3.75 -21.25 1.35
C ALA A 98 3.62 -21.92 -0.02
N VAL A 99 3.81 -21.14 -1.08
CA VAL A 99 3.72 -21.64 -2.46
C VAL A 99 5.13 -21.93 -2.95
N ARG A 100 5.42 -23.19 -3.24
CA ARG A 100 6.70 -23.58 -3.84
C ARG A 100 6.81 -22.98 -5.23
N THR A 101 8.02 -22.54 -5.57
CA THR A 101 8.29 -21.95 -6.88
C THR A 101 9.46 -22.68 -7.52
N GLU A 102 9.47 -22.75 -8.84
CA GLU A 102 10.62 -23.29 -9.59
C GLU A 102 11.78 -22.29 -9.65
N VAL A 103 11.65 -21.13 -8.99
CA VAL A 103 12.69 -20.12 -8.92
C VAL A 103 13.75 -20.56 -7.92
N SER A 104 14.96 -20.78 -8.43
CA SER A 104 16.15 -21.00 -7.60
C SER A 104 16.84 -19.66 -7.31
N TYR A 105 17.29 -19.50 -6.07
CA TYR A 105 18.03 -18.31 -5.65
C TYR A 105 19.49 -18.35 -6.15
N ARG A 106 19.89 -17.28 -6.82
CA ARG A 106 21.21 -17.00 -7.39
C ARG A 106 21.53 -15.50 -7.20
N ASP A 107 22.76 -15.11 -7.48
CA ASP A 107 23.24 -13.73 -7.26
C ASP A 107 22.48 -12.68 -8.12
N ASP A 108 22.02 -13.09 -9.31
CA ASP A 108 21.25 -12.27 -10.26
C ASP A 108 19.72 -12.35 -10.08
N THR A 109 19.24 -13.12 -9.10
CA THR A 109 17.81 -13.43 -8.94
C THR A 109 16.95 -12.18 -8.75
N CYS A 110 17.40 -11.19 -7.98
CA CYS A 110 16.62 -9.97 -7.78
C CYS A 110 16.40 -9.21 -9.10
N HIS A 111 17.42 -9.11 -9.95
CA HIS A 111 17.30 -8.46 -11.26
C HIS A 111 16.33 -9.21 -12.18
N ASN A 112 16.48 -10.55 -12.27
CA ASN A 112 15.59 -11.40 -13.05
C ASN A 112 14.12 -11.32 -12.55
N MET A 113 13.91 -11.18 -11.24
CA MET A 113 12.59 -11.04 -10.65
C MET A 113 11.92 -9.72 -11.01
N VAL A 114 12.65 -8.59 -11.02
CA VAL A 114 12.10 -7.28 -11.45
C VAL A 114 11.54 -7.38 -12.88
N GLU A 115 12.24 -8.08 -13.77
CA GLU A 115 11.83 -8.17 -15.17
C GLU A 115 10.66 -9.12 -15.42
N ARG A 116 10.63 -10.24 -14.68
CA ARG A 116 9.70 -11.34 -14.96
C ARG A 116 8.45 -11.33 -14.10
N LEU A 117 8.49 -10.73 -12.91
CA LEU A 117 7.33 -10.73 -12.03
C LEU A 117 6.23 -9.82 -12.57
N ARG A 118 5.01 -10.36 -12.60
CA ARG A 118 3.81 -9.61 -12.91
C ARG A 118 2.74 -9.86 -11.86
N LEU A 119 2.07 -8.80 -11.44
CA LEU A 119 0.96 -8.86 -10.48
C LEU A 119 -0.25 -8.12 -11.05
N SER A 120 -1.42 -8.69 -10.84
CA SER A 120 -2.68 -7.94 -10.87
C SER A 120 -3.35 -8.09 -9.52
N TRP A 121 -3.63 -6.96 -8.88
CA TRP A 121 -4.43 -6.90 -7.66
C TRP A 121 -5.67 -6.06 -7.94
N ILE A 122 -6.76 -6.73 -8.31
CA ILE A 122 -7.98 -6.06 -8.72
C ILE A 122 -8.91 -5.98 -7.51
N VAL A 123 -9.17 -4.76 -7.06
CA VAL A 123 -10.21 -4.47 -6.07
C VAL A 123 -11.52 -4.24 -6.81
N ILE A 124 -12.54 -4.96 -6.40
CA ILE A 124 -13.89 -4.93 -6.98
C ILE A 124 -14.84 -4.45 -5.89
N ASP A 125 -15.63 -3.44 -6.21
CA ASP A 125 -16.79 -3.01 -5.44
C ASP A 125 -18.05 -3.58 -6.12
N PRO A 126 -18.68 -4.62 -5.54
CA PRO A 126 -19.86 -5.24 -6.11
C PRO A 126 -21.08 -4.31 -6.13
N ALA A 127 -21.20 -3.41 -5.15
CA ALA A 127 -22.33 -2.49 -5.04
C ALA A 127 -22.24 -1.38 -6.08
N ALA A 128 -21.07 -0.76 -6.24
CA ALA A 128 -20.83 0.24 -7.27
C ALA A 128 -20.67 -0.36 -8.67
N LYS A 129 -20.46 -1.69 -8.77
CA LYS A 129 -20.19 -2.41 -10.04
C LYS A 129 -18.97 -1.84 -10.76
N ARG A 130 -17.93 -1.59 -9.99
CA ARG A 130 -16.67 -0.96 -10.41
C ARG A 130 -15.51 -1.83 -9.97
N ALA A 131 -14.44 -1.81 -10.76
CA ALA A 131 -13.18 -2.44 -10.41
C ALA A 131 -12.02 -1.48 -10.60
N VAL A 132 -10.89 -1.73 -9.96
CA VAL A 132 -9.64 -1.01 -10.20
C VAL A 132 -8.47 -1.93 -9.86
N ASN A 133 -7.43 -1.93 -10.70
CA ASN A 133 -6.17 -2.56 -10.33
C ASN A 133 -5.39 -1.61 -9.42
N VAL A 134 -5.10 -2.03 -8.20
CA VAL A 134 -4.42 -1.23 -7.16
C VAL A 134 -2.94 -1.57 -7.03
N ALA A 135 -2.38 -2.26 -8.01
CA ALA A 135 -0.98 -2.59 -8.11
C ALA A 135 -0.43 -2.27 -9.50
N SER A 136 0.82 -1.83 -9.57
CA SER A 136 1.55 -1.79 -10.84
C SER A 136 1.65 -3.19 -11.42
N ARG A 137 1.66 -3.30 -12.76
CA ARG A 137 1.72 -4.62 -13.41
C ARG A 137 3.06 -5.32 -13.23
N ARG A 138 4.14 -4.55 -13.14
CA ARG A 138 5.51 -5.03 -12.94
C ARG A 138 6.01 -4.61 -11.58
N ALA A 139 6.93 -5.38 -11.03
CA ALA A 139 7.60 -5.00 -9.80
C ALA A 139 8.46 -3.76 -10.08
N VAL A 140 8.31 -2.71 -9.27
CA VAL A 140 9.14 -1.50 -9.38
C VAL A 140 10.39 -1.59 -8.50
N SER A 141 10.35 -2.47 -7.50
CA SER A 141 11.51 -2.76 -6.67
C SER A 141 11.48 -4.20 -6.21
N VAL A 142 12.64 -4.86 -6.24
CA VAL A 142 12.87 -6.16 -5.61
C VAL A 142 14.10 -6.01 -4.73
N ARG A 143 13.96 -6.29 -3.43
CA ARG A 143 15.02 -6.12 -2.44
C ARG A 143 15.15 -7.36 -1.60
N ARG A 144 16.39 -7.70 -1.24
CA ARG A 144 16.66 -8.72 -0.23
C ARG A 144 16.77 -8.07 1.13
N HIS A 145 16.01 -8.56 2.10
CA HIS A 145 16.13 -8.16 3.48
C HIS A 145 17.45 -8.68 4.04
N TRP A 146 18.28 -7.79 4.59
CA TRP A 146 19.64 -8.11 5.02
C TRP A 146 19.70 -9.09 6.20
N LEU A 147 18.71 -9.02 7.12
CA LEU A 147 18.64 -9.88 8.30
C LEU A 147 18.03 -11.27 8.01
N THR A 148 16.80 -11.31 7.47
CA THR A 148 16.07 -12.57 7.21
C THR A 148 16.52 -13.25 5.92
N GLY A 149 17.18 -12.53 5.01
CA GLY A 149 17.54 -13.04 3.69
C GLY A 149 16.36 -13.19 2.73
N GLU A 150 15.14 -12.85 3.16
CA GLU A 150 13.92 -12.88 2.35
C GLU A 150 13.97 -11.86 1.23
N VAL A 151 13.28 -12.15 0.14
CA VAL A 151 13.20 -11.26 -1.02
C VAL A 151 11.80 -10.65 -1.07
N GLU A 152 11.71 -9.33 -1.09
CA GLU A 152 10.45 -8.58 -1.23
C GLU A 152 10.37 -7.93 -2.60
N ALA A 153 9.28 -8.15 -3.33
CA ALA A 153 8.92 -7.40 -4.53
C ALA A 153 7.74 -6.46 -4.23
N ARG A 154 7.81 -5.22 -4.73
CA ARG A 154 6.76 -4.21 -4.53
C ARG A 154 6.10 -3.79 -5.83
N PHE A 155 4.78 -3.68 -5.77
CA PHE A 155 3.91 -3.30 -6.88
C PHE A 155 2.99 -2.14 -6.46
N PRO A 156 3.53 -0.91 -6.37
CA PRO A 156 2.78 0.22 -5.83
C PRO A 156 1.81 0.81 -6.85
N MET A 157 0.76 1.44 -6.33
CA MET A 157 -0.07 2.38 -7.05
C MET A 157 -0.26 3.63 -6.21
N VAL A 158 0.16 4.78 -6.72
CA VAL A 158 0.02 6.07 -6.02
C VAL A 158 -1.37 6.64 -6.27
N VAL A 159 -2.03 7.06 -5.20
CA VAL A 159 -3.37 7.67 -5.20
C VAL A 159 -3.28 9.03 -4.54
N SER A 160 -3.45 10.10 -5.33
CA SER A 160 -3.43 11.48 -4.83
C SER A 160 -4.84 12.00 -4.50
N GLY A 161 -4.92 13.05 -3.68
CA GLY A 161 -6.15 13.86 -3.54
C GLY A 161 -6.54 14.24 -2.12
N GLY A 162 -5.66 14.10 -1.13
CA GLY A 162 -5.87 14.73 0.17
C GLY A 162 -5.35 16.16 0.22
N GLU A 163 -5.29 16.73 1.42
CA GLU A 163 -4.89 18.12 1.62
C GLU A 163 -3.40 18.31 1.29
N ARG A 164 -3.12 19.27 0.40
CA ARG A 164 -1.77 19.57 -0.05
C ARG A 164 -0.86 19.98 1.11
N GLY A 165 0.34 19.41 1.17
CA GLY A 165 1.32 19.63 2.24
C GLY A 165 1.09 18.77 3.48
N THR A 166 0.05 17.94 3.53
CA THR A 166 -0.22 17.02 4.64
C THR A 166 0.20 15.59 4.31
N ALA A 167 0.15 14.69 5.31
CA ALA A 167 0.41 13.28 5.10
C ALA A 167 -0.60 12.63 4.13
N ALA A 168 -1.82 13.15 4.11
CA ALA A 168 -2.94 12.64 3.32
C ALA A 168 -2.90 13.08 1.85
N GLU A 169 -1.98 13.97 1.45
CA GLU A 169 -1.87 14.51 0.08
C GLU A 169 -1.87 13.39 -0.97
N ALA A 170 -1.09 12.34 -0.70
CA ALA A 170 -1.06 11.11 -1.46
C ALA A 170 -0.92 9.90 -0.53
N ALA A 171 -1.37 8.75 -1.02
CA ALA A 171 -1.16 7.46 -0.40
C ALA A 171 -0.69 6.46 -1.47
N VAL A 172 0.01 5.42 -1.05
CA VAL A 172 0.40 4.31 -1.91
C VAL A 172 -0.37 3.06 -1.50
N CYS A 173 -1.09 2.48 -2.46
CA CYS A 173 -1.54 1.09 -2.38
C CYS A 173 -0.31 0.22 -2.67
N GLY A 174 0.29 -0.35 -1.63
CA GLY A 174 1.50 -1.15 -1.70
C GLY A 174 1.18 -2.63 -1.68
N ALA A 175 1.09 -3.25 -2.86
CA ALA A 175 1.11 -4.70 -2.93
C ALA A 175 2.55 -5.21 -2.79
N VAL A 176 2.75 -6.17 -1.89
CA VAL A 176 4.06 -6.73 -1.55
C VAL A 176 3.99 -8.24 -1.69
N VAL A 177 5.02 -8.82 -2.32
CA VAL A 177 5.21 -10.26 -2.39
C VAL A 177 6.54 -10.60 -1.73
N THR A 178 6.52 -11.52 -0.77
CA THR A 178 7.71 -11.93 -0.03
C THR A 178 8.02 -13.38 -0.34
N TRP A 179 9.28 -13.65 -0.68
CA TRP A 179 9.81 -14.99 -0.86
C TRP A 179 10.77 -15.35 0.27
N GLY A 180 10.56 -16.53 0.84
CA GLY A 180 11.55 -17.21 1.67
C GLY A 180 12.55 -17.97 0.81
N VAL A 181 13.77 -18.12 1.31
CA VAL A 181 14.79 -18.99 0.72
C VAL A 181 14.94 -20.20 1.64
N SER A 182 14.72 -21.39 1.10
CA SER A 182 14.94 -22.65 1.82
C SER A 182 16.42 -23.04 1.85
N ASP A 183 16.80 -23.96 2.74
CA ASP A 183 18.19 -24.43 2.88
C ASP A 183 18.79 -25.02 1.59
N GLY A 184 17.94 -25.48 0.66
CA GLY A 184 18.34 -25.96 -0.67
C GLY A 184 18.46 -24.87 -1.74
N GLY A 185 18.25 -23.60 -1.41
CA GLY A 185 18.26 -22.48 -2.35
C GLY A 185 16.99 -22.35 -3.20
N GLU A 186 15.95 -23.16 -2.93
CA GLU A 186 14.63 -23.01 -3.56
C GLU A 186 13.88 -21.84 -2.92
N MET A 187 13.23 -21.03 -3.74
CA MET A 187 12.40 -19.92 -3.27
C MET A 187 10.94 -20.37 -3.12
N ASN A 188 10.27 -19.85 -2.09
CA ASN A 188 8.84 -20.02 -1.93
C ASN A 188 8.15 -18.71 -1.59
N VAL A 189 6.99 -18.47 -2.18
CA VAL A 189 6.15 -17.32 -1.81
C VAL A 189 5.61 -17.58 -0.41
N ARG A 190 5.93 -16.68 0.52
CA ARG A 190 5.53 -16.72 1.92
C ARG A 190 4.42 -15.75 2.23
N GLU A 191 4.43 -14.60 1.57
CA GLU A 191 3.46 -13.55 1.79
C GLU A 191 3.10 -12.92 0.46
N VAL A 192 1.81 -12.62 0.28
CA VAL A 192 1.32 -11.71 -0.74
C VAL A 192 0.31 -10.83 -0.04
N SER A 193 0.62 -9.56 0.16
CA SER A 193 -0.22 -8.65 0.95
C SER A 193 -0.45 -7.32 0.24
N LEU A 194 -1.59 -6.69 0.54
CA LEU A 194 -1.89 -5.31 0.14
C LEU A 194 -2.04 -4.46 1.40
N GLN A 195 -1.32 -3.34 1.43
CA GLN A 195 -1.39 -2.36 2.49
C GLN A 195 -1.52 -0.96 1.88
N ILE A 196 -2.05 0.00 2.64
CA ILE A 196 -2.11 1.40 2.20
C ILE A 196 -1.31 2.25 3.17
N GLU A 197 -0.38 3.04 2.63
CA GLU A 197 0.56 3.85 3.39
C GLU A 197 0.49 5.31 2.94
N ASP A 198 0.56 6.26 3.88
CA ASP A 198 0.56 7.69 3.59
C ASP A 198 1.97 8.26 3.33
N MET A 199 2.07 9.57 3.08
CA MET A 199 3.34 10.26 2.86
C MET A 199 4.28 10.28 4.07
N ASP A 200 3.79 9.98 5.27
CA ASP A 200 4.61 9.90 6.48
C ASP A 200 5.11 8.47 6.74
N GLY A 201 4.67 7.52 5.92
CA GLY A 201 4.98 6.11 6.07
C GLY A 201 4.09 5.38 7.07
N THR A 202 2.94 5.95 7.40
CA THR A 202 1.99 5.36 8.34
C THR A 202 1.05 4.44 7.57
N HIS A 203 0.91 3.20 8.03
CA HIS A 203 -0.14 2.32 7.54
C HIS A 203 -1.51 2.85 7.97
N LEU A 204 -2.34 3.15 6.97
CA LEU A 204 -3.68 3.66 7.20
C LEU A 204 -4.55 2.56 7.79
N ASN A 205 -5.49 2.93 8.66
CA ASN A 205 -6.52 2.01 9.13
C ASN A 205 -7.52 1.68 8.01
N GLY A 206 -8.43 0.72 8.22
CA GLY A 206 -9.43 0.36 7.21
C GLY A 206 -10.36 1.52 6.83
N ARG A 207 -10.74 2.38 7.78
CA ARG A 207 -11.57 3.57 7.53
C ARG A 207 -10.91 4.51 6.53
N ASP A 208 -9.68 4.92 6.77
CA ASP A 208 -8.95 5.86 5.93
C ASP A 208 -8.58 5.20 4.59
N SER A 209 -8.25 3.91 4.61
CA SER A 209 -7.97 3.11 3.42
C SER A 209 -9.16 2.98 2.48
N LEU A 210 -10.39 2.83 3.00
CA LEU A 210 -11.60 2.81 2.17
C LEU A 210 -11.80 4.13 1.43
N VAL A 211 -11.46 5.27 2.04
CA VAL A 211 -11.54 6.57 1.37
C VAL A 211 -10.60 6.60 0.15
N ILE A 212 -9.39 6.05 0.29
CA ILE A 212 -8.41 5.94 -0.79
C ILE A 212 -8.90 4.98 -1.88
N LEU A 213 -9.33 3.78 -1.51
CA LEU A 213 -9.84 2.77 -2.45
C LEU A 213 -11.07 3.25 -3.22
N LYS A 214 -12.02 3.91 -2.53
CA LYS A 214 -13.19 4.48 -3.19
C LYS A 214 -12.80 5.56 -4.20
N ARG A 215 -11.84 6.43 -3.85
CA ARG A 215 -11.29 7.41 -4.80
C ARG A 215 -10.68 6.74 -6.03
N ALA A 216 -9.93 5.66 -5.84
CA ALA A 216 -9.36 4.89 -6.95
C ALA A 216 -10.46 4.23 -7.80
N LEU A 217 -11.49 3.66 -7.17
CA LEU A 217 -12.64 3.05 -7.83
C LEU A 217 -13.44 4.06 -8.65
N GLU A 218 -13.66 5.28 -8.16
CA GLU A 218 -14.42 6.35 -8.82
C GLU A 218 -13.59 7.13 -9.85
N GLY A 219 -12.26 7.06 -9.77
CA GLY A 219 -11.32 7.80 -10.62
C GLY A 219 -11.55 7.62 -12.12
N LYS A 220 -11.16 8.63 -12.90
CA LYS A 220 -11.25 8.57 -14.35
C LYS A 220 -10.26 7.52 -14.87
N ARG A 221 -10.74 6.64 -15.75
CA ARG A 221 -9.91 5.65 -16.44
C ARG A 221 -9.03 6.34 -17.49
N VAL A 222 -7.72 6.16 -17.38
CA VAL A 222 -6.74 6.64 -18.36
C VAL A 222 -5.87 5.48 -18.85
N LYS A 223 -5.29 5.61 -20.04
CA LYS A 223 -4.41 4.58 -20.58
C LYS A 223 -3.26 4.36 -19.60
N ALA A 224 -3.10 3.12 -19.14
CA ALA A 224 -1.98 2.77 -18.26
C ALA A 224 -0.65 2.99 -19.01
N ASN A 225 0.29 3.63 -18.34
CA ASN A 225 1.63 3.88 -18.84
C ASN A 225 2.63 3.47 -17.74
N VAL A 226 3.41 2.44 -18.03
CA VAL A 226 4.33 1.84 -17.05
C VAL A 226 5.40 2.84 -16.60
N GLU A 227 5.95 3.62 -17.53
CA GLU A 227 6.96 4.64 -17.21
C GLU A 227 6.37 5.75 -16.33
N GLU A 228 5.10 6.09 -16.51
CA GLU A 228 4.40 7.08 -15.69
C GLU A 228 4.10 6.54 -14.29
N GLU A 229 3.74 5.26 -14.17
CA GLU A 229 3.54 4.58 -12.88
C GLU A 229 4.84 4.50 -12.07
N GLU A 230 5.94 4.08 -12.71
CA GLU A 230 7.27 4.03 -12.10
C GLU A 230 7.72 5.41 -11.65
N LYS A 231 7.62 6.41 -12.54
CA LYS A 231 7.99 7.79 -12.22
C LYS A 231 7.13 8.39 -11.10
N SER A 232 5.82 8.14 -11.09
CA SER A 232 4.93 8.60 -10.02
C SER A 232 5.31 8.00 -8.68
N TYR A 233 5.73 6.73 -8.65
CA TYR A 233 6.22 6.10 -7.44
C TYR A 233 7.58 6.67 -6.99
N GLU A 234 8.50 6.92 -7.91
CA GLU A 234 9.78 7.59 -7.61
C GLU A 234 9.57 8.99 -7.01
N GLU A 235 8.69 9.79 -7.61
CA GLU A 235 8.31 11.11 -7.10
C GLU A 235 7.70 11.02 -5.70
N PHE A 236 6.77 10.09 -5.47
CA PHE A 236 6.19 9.83 -4.16
C PHE A 236 7.25 9.48 -3.11
N MET A 237 8.18 8.57 -3.46
CA MET A 237 9.25 8.15 -2.55
C MET A 237 10.22 9.28 -2.22
N LYS A 238 10.55 10.12 -3.20
CA LYS A 238 11.39 11.30 -3.01
C LYS A 238 10.72 12.31 -2.07
N GLU A 239 9.46 12.64 -2.31
CA GLU A 239 8.71 13.57 -1.46
C GLU A 239 8.55 13.03 -0.03
N LYS A 240 8.34 11.72 0.13
CA LYS A 240 8.33 11.04 1.44
C LYS A 240 9.66 11.19 2.17
N GLU A 241 10.78 11.02 1.47
CA GLU A 241 12.12 11.20 2.04
C GLU A 241 12.39 12.66 2.45
N GLU A 242 12.10 13.63 1.57
CA GLU A 242 12.23 15.06 1.87
C GLU A 242 11.39 15.47 3.09
N ARG A 243 10.17 14.93 3.19
CA ARG A 243 9.27 15.17 4.32
C ARG A 243 9.83 14.60 5.62
N LYS A 244 10.36 13.37 5.58
CA LYS A 244 11.02 12.72 6.72
C LYS A 244 12.22 13.53 7.19
N GLU A 245 13.07 13.99 6.27
CA GLU A 245 14.22 14.85 6.61
C GLU A 245 13.77 16.16 7.24
N ARG A 246 12.74 16.81 6.69
CA ARG A 246 12.22 18.06 7.24
C ARG A 246 11.71 17.88 8.67
N LYS A 247 11.02 16.78 8.96
CA LYS A 247 10.57 16.45 10.32
C LYS A 247 11.75 16.20 11.26
N ALA A 248 12.71 15.38 10.85
CA ALA A 248 13.91 15.10 11.64
C ALA A 248 14.71 16.38 11.96
N ARG A 249 14.79 17.34 11.03
CA ARG A 249 15.40 18.66 11.27
C ARG A 249 14.63 19.49 12.29
N VAL A 250 13.29 19.43 12.28
CA VAL A 250 12.45 20.13 13.26
C VAL A 250 12.59 19.50 14.64
N GLU A 251 12.52 18.17 14.73
CA GLU A 251 12.71 17.42 15.98
C GLU A 251 14.10 17.70 16.57
N GLY A 252 15.16 17.63 15.76
CA GLY A 252 16.51 17.95 16.24
C GLY A 252 16.67 19.39 16.74
N ARG A 253 15.95 20.36 16.17
CA ARG A 253 15.92 21.75 16.68
C ARG A 253 15.18 21.84 18.02
N LEU A 254 14.07 21.13 18.18
CA LEU A 254 13.33 21.08 19.44
C LEU A 254 14.14 20.41 20.54
N ASP A 255 14.85 19.32 20.23
CA ASP A 255 15.73 18.63 21.16
C ASP A 255 16.87 19.53 21.63
N MET A 256 17.51 20.26 20.71
CA MET A 256 18.58 21.21 21.06
C MET A 256 18.06 22.33 21.97
N LEU A 257 16.86 22.85 21.72
CA LEU A 257 16.22 23.85 22.60
C LEU A 257 15.89 23.25 23.97
N CYS A 258 15.38 22.02 24.01
CA CYS A 258 15.05 21.32 25.25
C CYS A 258 16.31 21.11 26.11
N VAL A 259 17.39 20.61 25.52
CA VAL A 259 18.70 20.44 26.19
C VAL A 259 19.23 21.79 26.68
N GLY A 260 19.15 22.83 25.85
CA GLY A 260 19.55 24.19 26.23
C GLY A 260 18.79 24.71 27.46
N LEU A 261 17.46 24.61 27.47
CA LEU A 261 16.64 25.03 28.61
C LEU A 261 16.92 24.19 29.87
N ALA A 262 17.09 22.87 29.73
CA ALA A 262 17.43 21.98 30.85
C ALA A 262 18.80 22.33 31.47
N THR A 263 19.81 22.61 30.64
CA THR A 263 21.14 23.02 31.14
C THR A 263 21.09 24.36 31.86
N LEU A 264 20.35 25.36 31.35
CA LEU A 264 20.16 26.65 32.01
C LEU A 264 19.42 26.52 33.35
N ALA A 265 18.37 25.70 33.40
CA ALA A 265 17.64 25.44 34.64
C ALA A 265 18.53 24.76 35.70
N PHE A 266 19.32 23.77 35.28
CA PHE A 266 20.27 23.08 36.18
C PHE A 266 21.35 24.03 36.71
N ALA A 267 21.94 24.85 35.83
CA ALA A 267 22.92 25.86 36.24
C ALA A 267 22.31 26.90 37.20
N GLY A 268 21.06 27.32 36.97
CA GLY A 268 20.33 28.21 37.87
C GLY A 268 20.08 27.62 39.25
N LEU A 269 19.59 26.37 39.31
CA LEU A 269 19.39 25.65 40.58
C LEU A 269 20.70 25.43 41.33
N PHE A 270 21.77 25.07 40.62
CA PHE A 270 23.10 24.91 41.21
C PHE A 270 23.63 26.24 41.76
N GLY A 271 23.47 27.34 41.02
CA GLY A 271 23.83 28.69 41.47
C GLY A 271 23.08 29.10 42.74
N LEU A 272 21.77 28.86 42.81
CA LEU A 272 20.96 29.10 44.01
C LEU A 272 21.43 28.25 45.20
N PHE A 273 21.71 26.97 44.98
CA PHE A 273 22.21 26.08 46.04
C PHE A 273 23.55 26.55 46.60
N VAL A 274 24.50 26.96 45.75
CA VAL A 274 25.78 27.51 46.19
C VAL A 274 25.56 28.82 46.96
N PHE A 275 24.72 29.73 46.45
CA PHE A 275 24.42 30.99 47.13
C PHE A 275 23.83 30.78 48.54
N TRP A 276 22.90 29.84 48.69
CA TRP A 276 22.28 29.49 49.98
C TRP A 276 23.21 28.78 50.95
N ARG A 277 24.31 28.17 50.48
CA ARG A 277 25.25 27.45 51.34
C ARG A 277 26.34 28.36 51.95
N TRP A 278 26.48 29.56 51.41
CA TRP A 278 27.50 30.55 51.81
C TRP A 278 26.93 31.72 52.59
N HIS A 279 25.63 31.69 52.89
CA HIS A 279 24.91 32.73 53.63
C HIS A 279 24.11 32.12 54.77
#